data_AF-Q02228-F1
#
_entry.id   AF-Q02228-F1
#
_cell.length_a   1.000
_cell.length_b   1.000
_cell.length_c   1.000
_cell.angle_alpha   90.00
_cell.angle_beta   90.00
_cell.angle_gamma   90.00
#
_symmetry.space_group_name_H-M   'P 1'
#
loop_
_entity.id
_entity.type
_entity.pdbx_description
1 polymer ?
#
loop_
_entity_poly.entity_id
_entity_poly.type
_entity_poly.pdbx_seq_one_letter_code
_entity_poly.pdbx_strand_id
1 'polypeptide(L)'
;MSVKDKREKMTATREEFAEVQQAFAAYADEFAADVDDKRDVSELVDGIDTLRTEMNSTNDAFRAYSEEFAADVEHFHTSVADRRDAFDAYADIFATDVAEMQDVSDLLAAIDDLRAEMDETHEAFDAYADAFVTDVATLRDVSDLLTAISELQSEFVSVQGEFNGYASEFGADIDQFHAVVAEKRDGHKDVADAFLQYREEFHGVEVQSLLDNIAAFQREMGDYRKAFETTEEAFASFARDFYGQGAAPMATPLNNAAETAVTGTETEVDIPPIEDSVEPDGEDEDSKADDVEAEAEVETVEMEFGAEMDTEADEDVQSESVREDDQFLDDETPEDMVQCLVCGEYYQAITEPHLQTHDMTIKKYREEYGEDVPLRPDDKA
;
A
#
# COMPACT_ATOMS: atom_id res chain seq x y z
N MET A 1 -121.53 -1.97 -150.11
CA MET A 1 -121.76 -2.22 -148.67
C MET A 1 -123.23 -2.03 -148.36
N SER A 2 -123.87 -3.08 -147.88
CA SER A 2 -125.28 -3.05 -147.48
C SER A 2 -125.44 -2.27 -146.17
N VAL A 3 -126.63 -1.71 -145.94
CA VAL A 3 -127.00 -1.06 -144.67
C VAL A 3 -126.83 -2.03 -143.48
N LYS A 4 -127.03 -3.34 -143.71
CA LYS A 4 -126.85 -4.38 -142.68
C LYS A 4 -125.38 -4.54 -142.29
N ASP A 5 -124.47 -4.63 -143.26
CA ASP A 5 -123.02 -4.70 -143.03
C ASP A 5 -122.53 -3.47 -142.25
N LYS A 6 -123.07 -2.28 -142.56
CA LYS A 6 -122.77 -1.04 -141.81
C LYS A 6 -123.23 -1.12 -140.35
N ARG A 7 -124.36 -1.77 -140.08
CA ARG A 7 -124.93 -1.87 -138.73
C ARG A 7 -124.17 -2.88 -137.87
N GLU A 8 -123.85 -4.06 -138.42
CA GLU A 8 -123.01 -5.06 -137.76
C GLU A 8 -121.60 -4.50 -137.50
N LYS A 9 -121.01 -3.80 -138.48
CA LYS A 9 -119.74 -3.11 -138.27
C LYS A 9 -119.85 -2.07 -137.17
N MET A 10 -120.91 -1.26 -137.13
CA MET A 10 -121.10 -0.30 -136.02
C MET A 10 -121.29 -0.97 -134.66
N THR A 11 -121.99 -2.11 -134.58
CA THR A 11 -122.13 -2.85 -133.31
C THR A 11 -120.78 -3.41 -132.86
N ALA A 12 -120.04 -4.08 -133.75
CA ALA A 12 -118.71 -4.61 -133.45
C ALA A 12 -117.73 -3.49 -133.06
N THR A 13 -117.72 -2.36 -133.77
CA THR A 13 -116.92 -1.19 -133.39
C THR A 13 -117.36 -0.61 -132.05
N ARG A 14 -118.64 -0.72 -131.68
CA ARG A 14 -119.13 -0.25 -130.37
C ARG A 14 -118.75 -1.19 -129.23
N GLU A 15 -118.75 -2.50 -129.47
CA GLU A 15 -118.24 -3.51 -128.52
C GLU A 15 -116.73 -3.37 -128.35
N GLU A 16 -115.97 -3.26 -129.44
CA GLU A 16 -114.53 -2.98 -129.41
C GLU A 16 -114.23 -1.67 -128.69
N PHE A 17 -115.02 -0.62 -128.94
CA PHE A 17 -114.90 0.64 -128.20
C PHE A 17 -115.23 0.48 -126.72
N ALA A 18 -116.22 -0.34 -126.36
CA ALA A 18 -116.58 -0.60 -124.96
C ALA A 18 -115.50 -1.42 -124.24
N GLU A 19 -114.91 -2.42 -124.90
CA GLU A 19 -113.77 -3.20 -124.39
C GLU A 19 -112.54 -2.31 -124.21
N VAL A 20 -112.22 -1.46 -125.20
CA VAL A 20 -111.13 -0.48 -125.07
C VAL A 20 -111.42 0.51 -123.95
N GLN A 21 -112.67 0.99 -123.80
CA GLN A 21 -113.05 1.89 -122.73
C GLN A 21 -112.93 1.21 -121.36
N GLN A 22 -113.31 -0.07 -121.24
CA GLN A 22 -113.17 -0.84 -120.00
C GLN A 22 -111.71 -1.14 -119.67
N ALA A 23 -110.90 -1.51 -120.67
CA ALA A 23 -109.46 -1.70 -120.50
C ALA A 23 -108.77 -0.39 -120.11
N PHE A 24 -109.19 0.74 -120.69
CA PHE A 24 -108.68 2.06 -120.32
C PHE A 24 -109.11 2.45 -118.90
N ALA A 25 -110.34 2.12 -118.48
CA ALA A 25 -110.78 2.34 -117.11
C ALA A 25 -109.98 1.50 -116.11
N ALA A 26 -109.76 0.21 -116.40
CA ALA A 26 -108.92 -0.65 -115.58
C ALA A 26 -107.47 -0.16 -115.50
N TYR A 27 -106.90 0.28 -116.63
CA TYR A 27 -105.56 0.89 -116.64
C TYR A 27 -105.52 2.20 -115.86
N ALA A 28 -106.56 3.03 -115.94
CA ALA A 28 -106.66 4.27 -115.18
C ALA A 28 -106.76 4.00 -113.66
N ASP A 29 -107.51 2.96 -113.26
CA ASP A 29 -107.63 2.53 -111.86
C ASP A 29 -106.31 1.95 -111.34
N GLU A 30 -105.62 1.11 -112.13
CA GLU A 30 -104.30 0.56 -111.79
C GLU A 30 -103.24 1.67 -111.73
N PHE A 31 -103.27 2.61 -112.67
CA PHE A 31 -102.38 3.77 -112.66
C PHE A 31 -102.66 4.67 -111.46
N ALA A 32 -103.93 4.88 -111.08
CA ALA A 32 -104.28 5.63 -109.88
C ALA A 32 -103.75 4.92 -108.62
N ALA A 33 -103.90 3.60 -108.53
CA ALA A 33 -103.36 2.80 -107.43
C ALA A 33 -101.82 2.85 -107.35
N ASP A 34 -101.11 2.73 -108.48
CA ASP A 34 -99.64 2.84 -108.55
C ASP A 34 -99.17 4.28 -108.22
N VAL A 35 -99.91 5.30 -108.63
CA VAL A 35 -99.62 6.69 -108.24
C VAL A 35 -99.88 6.90 -106.75
N ASP A 36 -100.93 6.33 -106.18
CA ASP A 36 -101.23 6.42 -104.75
C ASP A 36 -100.19 5.65 -103.91
N ASP A 37 -99.77 4.46 -104.34
CA ASP A 37 -98.69 3.68 -103.73
C ASP A 37 -97.34 4.42 -103.81
N LYS A 38 -97.00 5.00 -104.97
CA LYS A 38 -95.79 5.84 -105.11
C LYS A 38 -95.87 7.18 -104.39
N ARG A 39 -97.07 7.69 -104.14
CA ARG A 39 -97.29 8.88 -103.31
C ARG A 39 -97.28 8.55 -101.84
N ASP A 40 -97.54 7.29 -101.48
CA ASP A 40 -97.40 6.80 -100.12
C ASP A 40 -95.91 6.69 -99.76
N VAL A 41 -95.38 7.82 -99.31
CA VAL A 41 -94.03 7.95 -98.79
C VAL A 41 -93.97 7.74 -97.28
N SER A 42 -95.03 7.19 -96.66
CA SER A 42 -95.11 7.01 -95.20
C SER A 42 -93.95 6.17 -94.68
N GLU A 43 -93.62 5.04 -95.32
CA GLU A 43 -92.48 4.20 -94.94
C GLU A 43 -91.14 4.95 -95.02
N LEU A 44 -90.97 5.81 -96.04
CA LEU A 44 -89.76 6.62 -96.19
C LEU A 44 -89.67 7.68 -95.10
N VAL A 45 -90.80 8.33 -94.77
CA VAL A 45 -90.88 9.33 -93.70
C VAL A 45 -90.59 8.67 -92.34
N ASP A 46 -91.20 7.53 -92.05
CA ASP A 46 -90.97 6.74 -90.83
C ASP A 46 -89.51 6.29 -90.75
N GLY A 47 -88.92 5.88 -91.86
CA GLY A 47 -87.50 5.54 -91.96
C GLY A 47 -86.57 6.74 -91.69
N ILE A 48 -86.92 7.92 -92.21
CA ILE A 48 -86.18 9.17 -91.94
C ILE A 48 -86.30 9.56 -90.47
N ASP A 49 -87.47 9.45 -89.86
CA ASP A 49 -87.69 9.78 -88.45
C ASP A 49 -86.97 8.79 -87.53
N THR A 50 -86.93 7.51 -87.91
CA THR A 50 -86.13 6.48 -87.23
C THR A 50 -84.64 6.80 -87.30
N LEU A 51 -84.10 7.05 -88.51
CA LEU A 51 -82.69 7.42 -88.69
C LEU A 51 -82.34 8.70 -87.91
N ARG A 52 -83.22 9.69 -87.91
CA ARG A 52 -83.02 10.93 -87.16
C ARG A 52 -82.99 10.67 -85.65
N THR A 53 -83.84 9.78 -85.16
CA THR A 53 -83.85 9.34 -83.76
C THR A 53 -82.55 8.63 -83.40
N GLU A 54 -82.06 7.72 -84.25
CA GLU A 54 -80.78 7.03 -84.05
C GLU A 54 -79.58 7.98 -84.09
N MET A 55 -79.55 8.93 -85.04
CA MET A 55 -78.50 9.95 -85.11
C MET A 55 -78.48 10.84 -83.87
N ASN A 56 -79.65 11.26 -83.39
CA ASN A 56 -79.76 12.05 -82.16
C ASN A 56 -79.29 11.24 -80.94
N SER A 57 -79.77 10.00 -80.80
CA SER A 57 -79.34 9.08 -79.73
C SER A 57 -77.83 8.86 -79.75
N THR A 58 -77.25 8.66 -80.94
CA THR A 58 -75.80 8.49 -81.12
C THR A 58 -75.04 9.77 -80.74
N ASN A 59 -75.52 10.95 -81.15
CA ASN A 59 -74.91 12.23 -80.80
C ASN A 59 -74.99 12.48 -79.28
N ASP A 60 -76.10 12.14 -78.65
CA ASP A 60 -76.28 12.23 -77.20
C ASP A 60 -75.34 11.29 -76.46
N ALA A 61 -75.16 10.06 -76.95
CA ALA A 61 -74.18 9.12 -76.41
C ALA A 61 -72.73 9.61 -76.57
N PHE A 62 -72.36 10.16 -77.73
CA PHE A 62 -71.04 10.75 -77.94
C PHE A 62 -70.79 11.96 -77.04
N ARG A 63 -71.81 12.80 -76.82
CA ARG A 63 -71.73 13.94 -75.92
C ARG A 63 -71.52 13.49 -74.48
N ALA A 64 -72.32 12.52 -74.01
CA ALA A 64 -72.17 11.94 -72.68
C ALA A 64 -70.78 11.33 -72.47
N TYR A 65 -70.30 10.55 -73.45
CA TYR A 65 -68.94 9.99 -73.42
C TYR A 65 -67.86 11.09 -73.39
N SER A 66 -68.02 12.16 -74.19
CA SER A 66 -67.07 13.27 -74.20
C SER A 66 -67.06 14.05 -72.88
N GLU A 67 -68.21 14.19 -72.23
CA GLU A 67 -68.33 14.84 -70.92
C GLU A 67 -67.70 13.97 -69.82
N GLU A 68 -67.96 12.66 -69.82
CA GLU A 68 -67.34 11.69 -68.91
C GLU A 68 -65.81 11.65 -69.09
N PHE A 69 -65.34 11.56 -70.32
CA PHE A 69 -63.91 11.59 -70.62
C PHE A 69 -63.25 12.90 -70.17
N ALA A 70 -63.90 14.05 -70.36
CA ALA A 70 -63.38 15.32 -69.88
C ALA A 70 -63.28 15.36 -68.36
N ALA A 71 -64.29 14.85 -67.65
CA ALA A 71 -64.29 14.74 -66.19
C ALA A 71 -63.19 13.80 -65.68
N ASP A 72 -62.98 12.65 -66.33
CA ASP A 72 -61.92 11.70 -65.98
C ASP A 72 -60.53 12.31 -66.20
N VAL A 73 -60.34 13.06 -67.29
CA VAL A 73 -59.08 13.77 -67.56
C VAL A 73 -58.81 14.86 -66.52
N GLU A 74 -59.83 15.63 -66.12
CA GLU A 74 -59.72 16.63 -65.06
C GLU A 74 -59.38 15.97 -63.71
N HIS A 75 -60.04 14.86 -63.38
CA HIS A 75 -59.75 14.08 -62.18
C HIS A 75 -58.31 13.52 -62.19
N PHE A 76 -57.85 13.00 -63.33
CA PHE A 76 -56.48 12.52 -63.49
C PHE A 76 -55.46 13.66 -63.33
N HIS A 77 -55.70 14.83 -63.94
CA HIS A 77 -54.83 15.99 -63.76
C HIS A 77 -54.75 16.45 -62.31
N THR A 78 -55.88 16.45 -61.62
CA THR A 78 -55.95 16.77 -60.19
C THR A 78 -55.15 15.75 -59.38
N SER A 79 -55.36 14.45 -59.61
CA SER A 79 -54.63 13.38 -58.93
C SER A 79 -53.12 13.43 -59.18
N VAL A 80 -52.69 13.80 -60.39
CA VAL A 80 -51.27 13.99 -60.72
C VAL A 80 -50.68 15.20 -60.00
N ALA A 81 -51.44 16.31 -59.90
CA ALA A 81 -51.02 17.48 -59.14
C ALA A 81 -50.88 17.13 -57.64
N ASP A 82 -51.90 16.51 -57.04
CA ASP A 82 -51.89 16.09 -55.63
C ASP A 82 -50.69 15.16 -55.33
N ARG A 83 -50.38 14.23 -56.24
CA ARG A 83 -49.22 13.35 -56.10
C ARG A 83 -47.90 14.10 -56.18
N ARG A 84 -47.76 15.09 -57.06
CA ARG A 84 -46.55 15.91 -57.14
C ARG A 84 -46.36 16.71 -55.85
N ASP A 85 -47.42 17.35 -55.38
CA ASP A 85 -47.39 18.11 -54.12
C ASP A 85 -46.98 17.20 -52.94
N ALA A 86 -47.48 15.96 -52.89
CA ALA A 86 -47.08 14.98 -51.89
C ALA A 86 -45.61 14.55 -52.01
N PHE A 87 -45.10 14.37 -53.24
CA PHE A 87 -43.68 14.06 -53.47
C PHE A 87 -42.76 15.22 -53.10
N ASP A 88 -43.16 16.46 -53.40
CA ASP A 88 -42.40 17.65 -53.04
C ASP A 88 -42.35 17.82 -51.52
N ALA A 89 -43.48 17.62 -50.83
CA ALA A 89 -43.51 17.62 -49.36
C ALA A 89 -42.63 16.52 -48.75
N TYR A 90 -42.63 15.31 -49.33
CA TYR A 90 -41.74 14.24 -48.90
C TYR A 90 -40.26 14.58 -49.14
N ALA A 91 -39.94 15.20 -50.27
CA ALA A 91 -38.57 15.63 -50.58
C ALA A 91 -38.07 16.69 -49.61
N ASP A 92 -38.92 17.64 -49.21
CA ASP A 92 -38.59 18.67 -48.21
C ASP A 92 -38.34 18.06 -46.82
N ILE A 93 -39.19 17.13 -46.39
CA ILE A 93 -38.99 16.38 -45.13
C ILE A 93 -37.68 15.59 -45.19
N PHE A 94 -37.48 14.82 -46.26
CA PHE A 94 -36.25 14.04 -46.43
C PHE A 94 -35.00 14.93 -46.43
N ALA A 95 -35.03 16.09 -47.08
CA ALA A 95 -33.91 17.03 -47.07
C ALA A 95 -33.64 17.59 -45.67
N THR A 96 -34.70 17.84 -44.88
CA THR A 96 -34.59 18.28 -43.49
C THR A 96 -33.97 17.18 -42.61
N ASP A 97 -34.48 15.95 -42.70
CA ASP A 97 -33.97 14.80 -41.96
C ASP A 97 -32.51 14.52 -42.30
N VAL A 98 -32.13 14.60 -43.59
CA VAL A 98 -30.74 14.44 -44.02
C VAL A 98 -29.86 15.56 -43.46
N ALA A 99 -30.33 16.81 -43.41
CA ALA A 99 -29.57 17.91 -42.83
C ALA A 99 -29.37 17.72 -41.32
N GLU A 100 -30.40 17.27 -40.59
CA GLU A 100 -30.31 16.95 -39.16
C GLU A 100 -29.35 15.78 -38.90
N MET A 101 -29.42 14.71 -39.69
CA MET A 101 -28.49 13.59 -39.57
C MET A 101 -27.04 13.94 -39.96
N GLN A 102 -26.85 14.90 -40.87
CA GLN A 102 -25.53 15.39 -41.25
C GLN A 102 -24.96 16.40 -40.24
N ASP A 103 -25.80 16.98 -39.39
CA ASP A 103 -25.36 17.88 -38.34
C ASP A 103 -24.73 17.10 -37.18
N VAL A 104 -23.45 16.80 -37.36
CA VAL A 104 -22.61 16.15 -36.35
C VAL A 104 -21.89 17.17 -35.45
N SER A 105 -22.32 18.43 -35.45
CA SER A 105 -21.65 19.51 -34.71
C SER A 105 -21.62 19.24 -33.21
N ASP A 106 -22.72 18.73 -32.65
CA ASP A 106 -22.82 18.38 -31.24
C ASP A 106 -21.90 17.21 -30.88
N LEU A 107 -21.77 16.22 -31.77
CA LEU A 107 -20.84 15.10 -31.58
C LEU A 107 -19.38 15.57 -31.62
N LEU A 108 -19.04 16.47 -32.55
CA LEU A 108 -17.69 17.03 -32.64
C LEU A 108 -17.36 17.87 -31.40
N ALA A 109 -18.30 18.68 -30.92
CA ALA A 109 -18.15 19.44 -29.68
C ALA A 109 -17.92 18.50 -28.48
N ALA A 110 -18.70 17.42 -28.36
CA ALA A 110 -18.52 16.44 -27.30
C ALA A 110 -17.16 15.72 -27.37
N ILE A 111 -16.64 15.46 -28.57
CA ILE A 111 -15.30 14.87 -28.75
C ILE A 111 -14.20 15.85 -28.31
N ASP A 112 -14.35 17.14 -28.63
CA ASP A 112 -13.39 18.16 -28.22
C ASP A 112 -13.41 18.39 -26.70
N ASP A 113 -14.60 18.38 -26.08
CA ASP A 113 -14.75 18.42 -24.63
C ASP A 113 -14.08 17.21 -23.96
N LEU A 114 -14.31 15.99 -24.47
CA LEU A 114 -13.66 14.78 -23.95
C LEU A 114 -12.14 14.84 -24.07
N ARG A 115 -11.61 15.37 -25.18
CA ARG A 115 -10.16 15.54 -25.36
C ARG A 115 -9.59 16.52 -24.34
N ALA A 116 -10.29 17.64 -24.08
CA ALA A 116 -9.88 18.60 -23.07
C ALA A 116 -9.85 17.98 -21.66
N GLU A 117 -10.85 17.17 -21.32
CA GLU A 117 -10.88 16.42 -20.03
C GLU A 117 -9.72 15.41 -19.93
N MET A 118 -9.39 14.72 -21.02
CA MET A 118 -8.24 13.80 -21.07
C MET A 118 -6.91 14.54 -20.90
N ASP A 119 -6.75 15.70 -21.54
CA ASP A 119 -5.54 16.52 -21.42
C ASP A 119 -5.38 17.06 -19.99
N GLU A 120 -6.46 17.57 -19.36
CA GLU A 120 -6.44 18.00 -17.96
C GLU A 120 -6.08 16.84 -17.01
N THR A 121 -6.62 15.65 -17.27
CA THR A 121 -6.31 14.45 -16.49
C THR A 121 -4.84 14.06 -16.63
N HIS A 122 -4.27 14.10 -17.84
CA HIS A 122 -2.85 13.85 -18.07
C HIS A 122 -1.96 14.86 -17.33
N GLU A 123 -2.27 16.16 -17.41
CA GLU A 123 -1.52 17.20 -16.68
C GLU A 123 -1.54 16.96 -15.16
N ALA A 124 -2.68 16.53 -14.61
CA ALA A 124 -2.79 16.18 -13.19
C ALA A 124 -1.93 14.96 -12.80
N PHE A 125 -1.88 13.94 -13.66
CA PHE A 125 -1.01 12.77 -13.44
C PHE A 125 0.47 13.12 -13.52
N ASP A 126 0.88 13.95 -14.48
CA ASP A 126 2.26 14.42 -14.60
C ASP A 126 2.68 15.22 -13.36
N ALA A 127 1.82 16.12 -12.88
CA ALA A 127 2.07 16.88 -11.66
C ALA A 127 2.19 15.97 -10.42
N TYR A 128 1.36 14.93 -10.33
CA TYR A 128 1.45 13.94 -9.25
C TYR A 128 2.75 13.13 -9.35
N ALA A 129 3.15 12.70 -10.55
CA ALA A 129 4.38 11.96 -10.78
C ALA A 129 5.61 12.77 -10.39
N ASP A 130 5.67 14.05 -10.76
CA ASP A 130 6.75 14.98 -10.38
C ASP A 130 6.82 15.19 -8.86
N ALA A 131 5.66 15.37 -8.22
CA ALA A 131 5.57 15.48 -6.77
C ALA A 131 6.07 14.19 -6.10
N PHE A 132 5.64 13.02 -6.58
CA PHE A 132 6.07 11.73 -6.07
C PHE A 132 7.58 11.52 -6.20
N VAL A 133 8.18 11.87 -7.34
CA VAL A 133 9.64 11.78 -7.54
C VAL A 133 10.37 12.70 -6.55
N THR A 134 9.87 13.90 -6.32
CA THR A 134 10.43 14.86 -5.36
C THR A 134 10.34 14.34 -3.92
N ASP A 135 9.19 13.79 -3.53
CA ASP A 135 8.97 13.21 -2.22
C ASP A 135 9.87 11.99 -1.99
N VAL A 136 9.98 11.09 -2.97
CA VAL A 136 10.88 9.94 -2.91
C VAL A 136 12.34 10.39 -2.80
N ALA A 137 12.76 11.43 -3.52
CA ALA A 137 14.10 11.98 -3.39
C ALA A 137 14.35 12.53 -1.98
N THR A 138 13.39 13.25 -1.41
CA THR A 138 13.46 13.80 -0.05
C THR A 138 13.52 12.69 1.01
N LEU A 139 12.71 11.64 0.87
CA LEU A 139 12.70 10.50 1.79
C LEU A 139 13.96 9.64 1.68
N ARG A 140 14.55 9.56 0.49
CA ARG A 140 15.83 8.86 0.26
C ARG A 140 17.03 9.66 0.73
N ASP A 141 16.90 10.97 0.87
CA ASP A 141 17.96 11.82 1.39
C ASP A 141 18.14 11.62 2.90
N VAL A 142 18.96 10.62 3.22
CA VAL A 142 19.38 10.29 4.59
C VAL A 142 20.73 10.93 4.95
N SER A 143 21.19 11.91 4.17
CA SER A 143 22.52 12.51 4.32
C SER A 143 22.69 13.18 5.68
N ASP A 144 21.66 13.86 6.18
CA ASP A 144 21.66 14.48 7.51
C ASP A 144 21.74 13.44 8.63
N LEU A 145 21.01 12.32 8.48
CA LEU A 145 21.06 11.22 9.45
C LEU A 145 22.45 10.58 9.46
N LEU A 146 23.04 10.32 8.29
CA LEU A 146 24.40 9.77 8.18
C LEU A 146 25.44 10.72 8.77
N THR A 147 25.27 12.03 8.56
CA THR A 147 26.12 13.06 9.16
C THR A 147 26.02 13.03 10.69
N ALA A 148 24.80 13.02 11.24
CA ALA A 148 24.58 12.93 12.67
C ALA A 148 25.15 11.64 13.29
N ILE A 149 25.03 10.50 12.60
CA ILE A 149 25.65 9.23 13.02
C ILE A 149 27.17 9.36 13.07
N SER A 150 27.78 9.97 12.04
CA SER A 150 29.22 10.19 12.00
C SER A 150 29.71 11.13 13.11
N GLU A 151 28.95 12.18 13.40
CA GLU A 151 29.24 13.11 14.50
C GLU A 151 29.18 12.39 15.85
N LEU A 152 28.12 11.62 16.10
CA LEU A 152 27.97 10.83 17.31
C LEU A 152 29.09 9.79 17.47
N GLN A 153 29.46 9.11 16.39
CA GLN A 153 30.60 8.19 16.40
C GLN A 153 31.91 8.90 16.78
N SER A 154 32.14 10.10 16.24
CA SER A 154 33.30 10.92 16.58
C SER A 154 33.30 11.33 18.07
N GLU A 155 32.14 11.70 18.61
CA GLU A 155 31.99 12.02 20.04
C GLU A 155 32.32 10.79 20.92
N PHE A 156 31.79 9.61 20.58
CA PHE A 156 32.10 8.37 21.31
C PHE A 156 33.59 8.05 21.31
N VAL A 157 34.26 8.19 20.16
CA VAL A 157 35.71 7.99 20.06
C VAL A 157 36.47 8.99 20.93
N SER A 158 36.04 10.26 20.96
CA SER A 158 36.65 11.28 21.81
C SER A 158 36.50 10.93 23.30
N VAL A 159 35.28 10.61 23.74
CA VAL A 159 34.99 10.21 25.14
C VAL A 159 35.77 8.96 25.53
N GLN A 160 35.86 7.96 24.64
CA GLN A 160 36.68 6.77 24.88
C GLN A 160 38.16 7.14 25.03
N GLY A 161 38.66 8.06 24.22
CA GLY A 161 40.02 8.60 24.33
C GLY A 161 40.28 9.27 25.67
N GLU A 162 39.36 10.11 26.14
CA GLU A 162 39.44 10.76 27.46
C GLU A 162 39.42 9.74 28.60
N PHE A 163 38.53 8.75 28.54
CA PHE A 163 38.46 7.69 29.55
C PHE A 163 39.74 6.86 29.60
N ASN A 164 40.30 6.51 28.44
CA ASN A 164 41.59 5.80 28.37
C ASN A 164 42.74 6.66 28.93
N GLY A 165 42.72 7.97 28.68
CA GLY A 165 43.65 8.93 29.28
C GLY A 165 43.57 8.92 30.81
N TYR A 166 42.36 9.09 31.35
CA TYR A 166 42.11 9.04 32.79
C TYR A 166 42.54 7.70 33.41
N ALA A 167 42.19 6.58 32.80
CA ALA A 167 42.56 5.24 33.28
C ALA A 167 44.09 5.07 33.32
N SER A 168 44.81 5.59 32.32
CA SER A 168 46.27 5.58 32.29
C SER A 168 46.89 6.45 33.39
N GLU A 169 46.36 7.65 33.61
CA GLU A 169 46.83 8.55 34.68
C GLU A 169 46.58 7.94 36.06
N PHE A 170 45.39 7.40 36.28
CA PHE A 170 45.06 6.70 37.53
C PHE A 170 45.97 5.50 37.78
N GLY A 171 46.27 4.71 36.74
CA GLY A 171 47.24 3.62 36.83
C GLY A 171 48.63 4.09 37.28
N ALA A 172 49.12 5.19 36.69
CA ALA A 172 50.41 5.78 37.06
C ALA A 172 50.43 6.31 38.51
N ASP A 173 49.34 6.94 38.95
CA ASP A 173 49.20 7.43 40.33
C ASP A 173 49.21 6.28 41.35
N ILE A 174 48.56 5.16 41.04
CA ILE A 174 48.59 3.95 41.86
C ILE A 174 50.00 3.36 41.94
N ASP A 175 50.70 3.26 40.82
CA ASP A 175 52.10 2.79 40.79
C ASP A 175 53.01 3.71 41.62
N GLN A 176 52.83 5.02 41.50
CA GLN A 176 53.56 5.99 42.31
C GLN A 176 53.24 5.83 43.81
N PHE A 177 51.97 5.68 44.16
CA PHE A 177 51.55 5.45 45.54
C PHE A 177 52.19 4.17 46.11
N HIS A 178 52.17 3.07 45.34
CA HIS A 178 52.82 1.82 45.71
C HIS A 178 54.32 1.98 45.93
N ALA A 179 55.01 2.73 45.06
CA ALA A 179 56.43 3.02 45.22
C ALA A 179 56.72 3.79 46.52
N VAL A 180 55.92 4.82 46.84
CA VAL A 180 56.04 5.59 48.09
C VAL A 180 55.77 4.73 49.31
N VAL A 181 54.74 3.87 49.26
CA VAL A 181 54.42 2.94 50.36
C VAL A 181 55.55 1.93 50.57
N ALA A 182 56.15 1.42 49.48
CA ALA A 182 57.30 0.53 49.56
C ALA A 182 58.50 1.22 50.23
N GLU A 183 58.85 2.43 49.80
CA GLU A 183 59.92 3.23 50.41
C GLU A 183 59.66 3.49 51.90
N LYS A 184 58.43 3.84 52.29
CA LYS A 184 58.05 4.04 53.69
C LYS A 184 58.15 2.76 54.52
N ARG A 185 57.74 1.62 53.96
CA ARG A 185 57.85 0.32 54.61
C ARG A 185 59.31 -0.05 54.84
N ASP A 186 60.16 0.13 53.84
CA ASP A 186 61.60 -0.13 53.95
C ASP A 186 62.24 0.80 54.97
N GLY A 187 61.93 2.11 54.93
CA GLY A 187 62.42 3.06 55.93
C GLY A 187 61.95 2.74 57.36
N HIS A 188 60.72 2.27 57.54
CA HIS A 188 60.23 1.82 58.86
C HIS A 188 60.97 0.57 59.34
N LYS A 189 61.27 -0.36 58.43
CA LYS A 189 62.07 -1.55 58.72
C LYS A 189 63.49 -1.15 59.14
N ASP A 190 64.14 -0.25 58.41
CA ASP A 190 65.48 0.23 58.76
C ASP A 190 65.52 0.89 60.15
N VAL A 191 64.50 1.69 60.48
CA VAL A 191 64.36 2.29 61.82
C VAL A 191 64.15 1.20 62.90
N ALA A 192 63.31 0.21 62.62
CA ALA A 192 63.07 -0.90 63.55
C ALA A 192 64.35 -1.71 63.79
N ASP A 193 65.09 -2.04 62.72
CA ASP A 193 66.36 -2.76 62.79
C ASP A 193 67.41 -1.95 63.55
N ALA A 194 67.52 -0.64 63.30
CA ALA A 194 68.41 0.26 64.03
C ALA A 194 68.04 0.36 65.53
N PHE A 195 66.75 0.39 65.86
CA PHE A 195 66.29 0.40 67.26
C PHE A 195 66.59 -0.93 67.96
N LEU A 196 66.42 -2.08 67.29
CA LEU A 196 66.80 -3.38 67.82
C LEU A 196 68.29 -3.45 68.10
N GLN A 197 69.12 -2.97 67.17
CA GLN A 197 70.57 -2.90 67.33
C GLN A 197 70.97 -1.99 68.50
N TYR A 198 70.40 -0.77 68.56
CA TYR A 198 70.61 0.15 69.68
C TYR A 198 70.24 -0.51 71.02
N ARG A 199 69.09 -1.17 71.08
CA ARG A 199 68.63 -1.85 72.29
C ARG A 199 69.58 -2.98 72.70
N GLU A 200 70.08 -3.77 71.76
CA GLU A 200 71.04 -4.84 72.01
C GLU A 200 72.38 -4.30 72.51
N GLU A 201 72.93 -3.27 71.87
CA GLU A 201 74.19 -2.64 72.26
C GLU A 201 74.06 -1.96 73.63
N PHE A 202 73.08 -1.07 73.79
CA PHE A 202 72.90 -0.29 75.00
C PHE A 202 72.53 -1.19 76.19
N HIS A 203 71.48 -2.01 76.08
CA HIS A 203 71.05 -2.82 77.23
C HIS A 203 71.91 -4.07 77.41
N GLY A 204 72.24 -4.76 76.31
CA GLY A 204 72.94 -6.03 76.36
C GLY A 204 74.43 -5.88 76.68
N VAL A 205 75.07 -4.79 76.27
CA VAL A 205 76.50 -4.58 76.50
C VAL A 205 76.74 -3.52 77.58
N GLU A 206 76.26 -2.29 77.38
CA GLU A 206 76.64 -1.18 78.26
C GLU A 206 75.98 -1.25 79.64
N VAL A 207 74.66 -1.42 79.68
CA VAL A 207 73.91 -1.55 80.95
C VAL A 207 74.32 -2.82 81.66
N GLN A 208 74.50 -3.93 80.96
CA GLN A 208 74.97 -5.16 81.59
C GLN A 208 76.39 -5.00 82.17
N SER A 209 77.30 -4.34 81.46
CA SER A 209 78.63 -4.01 81.98
C SER A 209 78.57 -3.12 83.22
N LEU A 210 77.68 -2.12 83.23
CA LEU A 210 77.45 -1.29 84.41
C LEU A 210 76.93 -2.11 85.59
N LEU A 211 75.96 -3.00 85.35
CA LEU A 211 75.41 -3.89 86.37
C LEU A 211 76.49 -4.84 86.93
N ASP A 212 77.35 -5.39 86.06
CA ASP A 212 78.45 -6.24 86.47
C ASP A 212 79.49 -5.47 87.31
N ASN A 213 79.79 -4.23 86.94
CA ASN A 213 80.66 -3.33 87.70
C ASN A 213 80.07 -3.00 89.08
N ILE A 214 78.77 -2.73 89.16
CA ILE A 214 78.06 -2.52 90.43
C ILE A 214 78.14 -3.78 91.29
N ALA A 215 77.87 -4.96 90.71
CA ALA A 215 77.96 -6.23 91.43
C ALA A 215 79.38 -6.52 91.92
N ALA A 216 80.41 -6.18 91.13
CA ALA A 216 81.81 -6.28 91.52
C ALA A 216 82.15 -5.34 92.67
N PHE A 217 81.74 -4.07 92.60
CA PHE A 217 81.94 -3.09 93.67
C PHE A 217 81.22 -3.50 94.96
N GLN A 218 80.00 -4.03 94.88
CA GLN A 218 79.27 -4.55 96.04
C GLN A 218 80.02 -5.71 96.71
N ARG A 219 80.62 -6.60 95.91
CA ARG A 219 81.46 -7.69 96.42
C ARG A 219 82.70 -7.15 97.12
N GLU A 220 83.38 -6.19 96.51
CA GLU A 220 84.56 -5.54 97.08
C GLU A 220 84.25 -4.84 98.41
N MET A 221 83.12 -4.11 98.48
CA MET A 221 82.62 -3.53 99.73
C MET A 221 82.34 -4.58 100.80
N GLY A 222 81.78 -5.74 100.40
CA GLY A 222 81.60 -6.90 101.28
C GLY A 222 82.94 -7.43 101.82
N ASP A 223 83.94 -7.53 100.96
CA ASP A 223 85.29 -7.97 101.32
C ASP A 223 85.99 -6.97 102.26
N TYR A 224 85.88 -5.66 102.00
CA TYR A 224 86.39 -4.64 102.91
C TYR A 224 85.70 -4.69 104.26
N ARG A 225 84.36 -4.81 104.29
CA ARG A 225 83.62 -4.93 105.56
C ARG A 225 84.12 -6.14 106.36
N LYS A 226 84.29 -7.28 105.71
CA LYS A 226 84.86 -8.49 106.33
C LYS A 226 86.30 -8.29 106.80
N ALA A 227 87.14 -7.59 106.05
CA ALA A 227 88.50 -7.28 106.43
C ALA A 227 88.56 -6.33 107.64
N PHE A 228 87.66 -5.34 107.68
CA PHE A 228 87.48 -4.46 108.84
C PHE A 228 87.03 -5.26 110.06
N GLU A 229 86.02 -6.11 109.93
CA GLU A 229 85.57 -7.01 111.01
C GLU A 229 86.73 -7.88 111.51
N THR A 230 87.51 -8.47 110.60
CA THR A 230 88.68 -9.28 110.96
C THR A 230 89.75 -8.45 111.70
N THR A 231 89.98 -7.22 111.25
CA THR A 231 90.94 -6.30 111.88
C THR A 231 90.44 -5.84 113.23
N GLU A 232 89.15 -5.57 113.37
CA GLU A 232 88.49 -5.24 114.63
C GLU A 232 88.59 -6.40 115.61
N GLU A 233 88.33 -7.63 115.18
CA GLU A 233 88.52 -8.85 115.99
C GLU A 233 89.99 -9.02 116.41
N ALA A 234 90.93 -8.83 115.49
CA ALA A 234 92.36 -8.90 115.77
C ALA A 234 92.80 -7.82 116.76
N PHE A 235 92.30 -6.59 116.60
CA PHE A 235 92.57 -5.49 117.52
C PHE A 235 91.93 -5.73 118.88
N ALA A 236 90.70 -6.23 118.93
CA ALA A 236 90.03 -6.62 120.17
C ALA A 236 90.80 -7.73 120.89
N SER A 237 91.35 -8.70 120.14
CA SER A 237 92.26 -9.70 120.69
C SER A 237 93.54 -9.08 121.22
N PHE A 238 94.22 -8.24 120.43
CA PHE A 238 95.44 -7.55 120.84
C PHE A 238 95.22 -6.68 122.08
N ALA A 239 94.13 -5.91 122.14
CA ALA A 239 93.78 -5.12 123.31
C ALA A 239 93.59 -6.02 124.53
N ARG A 240 92.89 -7.15 124.38
CA ARG A 240 92.71 -8.14 125.45
C ARG A 240 94.05 -8.71 125.95
N ASP A 241 94.99 -8.96 125.04
CA ASP A 241 96.32 -9.51 125.35
C ASP A 241 97.25 -8.46 125.98
N PHE A 242 97.28 -7.24 125.44
CA PHE A 242 98.10 -6.13 125.93
C PHE A 242 97.67 -5.67 127.32
N TYR A 243 96.36 -5.61 127.56
CA TYR A 243 95.84 -5.21 128.86
C TYR A 243 95.79 -6.35 129.87
N GLY A 244 96.09 -7.60 129.50
CA GLY A 244 96.28 -8.73 130.41
C GLY A 244 95.12 -8.90 131.40
N GLN A 245 94.10 -9.65 131.00
CA GLN A 245 92.90 -10.04 131.76
C GLN A 245 91.76 -8.99 131.83
N GLY A 246 90.60 -9.47 131.36
CA GLY A 246 89.40 -9.39 132.18
C GLY A 246 88.48 -8.20 131.93
N ALA A 247 87.76 -8.29 130.81
CA ALA A 247 86.47 -7.64 130.64
C ALA A 247 85.61 -7.65 131.93
N ALA A 248 85.17 -6.45 132.33
CA ALA A 248 83.85 -6.25 132.90
C ALA A 248 83.32 -4.88 132.44
N PRO A 249 82.17 -4.81 131.75
CA PRO A 249 81.79 -3.66 130.95
C PRO A 249 80.81 -2.78 131.71
N MET A 250 80.99 -1.47 131.63
CA MET A 250 79.89 -0.52 131.80
C MET A 250 80.06 0.48 130.68
N ALA A 251 79.51 0.14 129.51
CA ALA A 251 78.12 0.41 129.14
C ALA A 251 78.16 1.61 128.19
N THR A 252 78.35 1.35 126.89
CA THR A 252 77.27 1.33 125.87
C THR A 252 76.76 2.72 125.48
N PRO A 253 76.41 2.90 124.20
CA PRO A 253 76.98 3.96 123.38
C PRO A 253 76.15 5.24 123.42
N LEU A 254 76.85 6.38 123.45
CA LEU A 254 76.35 7.62 122.87
C LEU A 254 76.39 7.46 121.33
N ASN A 255 75.49 6.67 120.77
CA ASN A 255 75.20 6.71 119.34
C ASN A 255 73.83 6.09 119.06
N ASN A 256 72.80 6.79 119.52
CA ASN A 256 71.44 6.72 118.98
C ASN A 256 70.86 8.13 119.03
N ALA A 257 71.41 9.01 118.20
CA ALA A 257 70.86 10.33 117.95
C ALA A 257 71.31 10.85 116.57
N ALA A 258 71.14 10.04 115.52
CA ALA A 258 71.21 10.53 114.15
C ALA A 258 70.58 9.53 113.17
N GLU A 259 69.43 8.95 113.51
CA GLU A 259 68.57 8.34 112.50
C GLU A 259 67.13 8.72 112.82
N THR A 260 66.72 9.88 112.31
CA THR A 260 65.36 10.18 111.84
C THR A 260 65.31 11.66 111.41
N ALA A 261 64.73 11.88 110.23
CA ALA A 261 64.33 13.17 109.63
C ALA A 261 65.26 13.79 108.58
N VAL A 262 65.29 13.18 107.39
CA VAL A 262 65.08 13.82 106.08
C VAL A 262 64.40 12.73 105.24
N THR A 263 63.09 12.60 105.00
CA THR A 263 62.02 13.55 104.58
C THR A 263 62.46 14.58 103.56
N GLY A 264 62.09 14.27 102.31
CA GLY A 264 62.07 15.17 101.16
C GLY A 264 62.93 14.61 100.04
N THR A 265 62.47 14.49 98.79
CA THR A 265 61.24 14.92 98.13
C THR A 265 61.42 14.48 96.68
N GLU A 266 60.32 14.08 96.03
CA GLU A 266 60.11 14.21 94.56
C GLU A 266 60.95 13.22 93.70
N THR A 267 60.43 12.57 92.66
CA THR A 267 59.65 13.16 91.58
C THR A 267 58.70 12.12 90.97
N GLU A 268 57.44 12.52 90.93
CA GLU A 268 56.32 11.97 90.18
C GLU A 268 56.68 11.94 88.68
N VAL A 269 56.80 10.73 88.09
CA VAL A 269 56.87 10.57 86.63
C VAL A 269 55.49 10.17 86.15
N ASP A 270 54.81 11.18 85.62
CA ASP A 270 53.54 11.16 84.91
C ASP A 270 53.66 10.26 83.66
N ILE A 271 53.04 9.08 83.71
CA ILE A 271 52.88 8.20 82.55
C ILE A 271 51.43 8.31 82.09
N PRO A 272 51.17 8.86 80.89
CA PRO A 272 49.82 9.11 80.39
C PRO A 272 49.09 7.80 80.01
N PRO A 273 47.75 7.83 79.99
CA PRO A 273 46.91 6.65 80.05
C PRO A 273 46.81 5.97 78.69
N ILE A 274 47.03 4.65 78.68
CA ILE A 274 46.67 3.77 77.56
C ILE A 274 45.23 3.35 77.81
N GLU A 275 44.29 4.17 77.31
CA GLU A 275 42.88 3.83 77.28
C GLU A 275 42.56 2.92 76.09
N ASP A 276 41.81 1.88 76.45
CA ASP A 276 40.70 1.27 75.72
C ASP A 276 40.93 0.73 74.31
N SER A 277 40.91 -0.59 74.17
CA SER A 277 39.68 -1.38 73.99
C SER A 277 39.17 -1.26 72.56
N VAL A 278 39.03 -2.41 71.88
CA VAL A 278 37.97 -2.78 70.91
C VAL A 278 38.43 -4.07 70.23
N GLU A 279 37.93 -5.21 70.73
CA GLU A 279 37.43 -6.31 69.91
C GLU A 279 36.28 -5.76 69.02
N PRO A 280 36.03 -6.23 67.78
CA PRO A 280 35.87 -7.65 67.48
C PRO A 280 36.37 -8.13 66.10
N ASP A 281 37.08 -9.26 66.09
CA ASP A 281 37.31 -10.07 64.88
C ASP A 281 36.06 -10.89 64.56
N GLY A 282 35.44 -10.56 63.44
CA GLY A 282 34.33 -11.29 62.83
C GLY A 282 34.49 -11.27 61.32
N GLU A 283 35.45 -12.03 60.82
CA GLU A 283 35.69 -12.24 59.39
C GLU A 283 35.77 -13.74 59.13
N ASP A 284 34.73 -14.31 58.54
CA ASP A 284 34.75 -15.63 57.87
C ASP A 284 33.46 -15.76 57.06
N GLU A 285 33.36 -15.06 55.93
CA GLU A 285 32.46 -15.46 54.84
C GLU A 285 33.23 -15.54 53.52
N ASP A 286 33.60 -16.78 53.20
CA ASP A 286 34.04 -17.30 51.91
C ASP A 286 33.15 -16.77 50.77
N SER A 287 33.68 -15.81 50.02
CA SER A 287 33.09 -15.37 48.75
C SER A 287 33.60 -16.27 47.63
N LYS A 288 32.68 -17.09 47.11
CA LYS A 288 32.82 -17.92 45.92
C LYS A 288 33.28 -17.09 44.72
N ALA A 289 34.42 -17.45 44.15
CA ALA A 289 34.79 -17.09 42.78
C ALA A 289 34.06 -18.05 41.82
N ASP A 290 32.93 -17.61 41.28
CA ASP A 290 32.30 -18.25 40.12
C ASP A 290 33.03 -17.79 38.86
N ASP A 291 33.75 -18.73 38.27
CA ASP A 291 34.50 -18.66 37.02
C ASP A 291 33.50 -18.73 35.85
N VAL A 292 33.26 -17.60 35.17
CA VAL A 292 32.35 -17.51 34.02
C VAL A 292 33.21 -17.25 32.78
N GLU A 293 33.75 -18.32 32.20
CA GLU A 293 34.21 -18.31 30.81
C GLU A 293 32.99 -18.40 29.89
N ALA A 294 32.60 -17.27 29.30
CA ALA A 294 31.60 -17.18 28.25
C ALA A 294 32.32 -16.95 26.92
N GLU A 295 32.60 -18.03 26.19
CA GLU A 295 33.01 -17.96 24.79
C GLU A 295 31.78 -17.68 23.92
N ALA A 296 31.78 -16.51 23.28
CA ALA A 296 30.79 -16.08 22.32
C ALA A 296 31.25 -16.47 20.91
N GLU A 297 30.68 -17.55 20.37
CA GLU A 297 30.78 -17.86 18.93
C GLU A 297 29.76 -16.99 18.17
N VAL A 298 30.30 -16.03 17.43
CA VAL A 298 29.63 -15.16 16.46
C VAL A 298 30.13 -15.56 15.07
N GLU A 299 29.32 -15.28 14.04
CA GLU A 299 29.56 -15.42 12.59
C GLU A 299 29.06 -16.74 11.97
N THR A 300 28.33 -16.75 10.84
CA THR A 300 28.05 -15.75 9.81
C THR A 300 26.78 -16.18 9.06
N VAL A 301 25.89 -15.23 8.74
CA VAL A 301 24.72 -15.46 7.88
C VAL A 301 25.08 -14.95 6.49
N GLU A 302 25.34 -15.88 5.57
CA GLU A 302 25.53 -15.61 4.14
C GLU A 302 24.17 -15.25 3.52
N MET A 303 24.00 -14.00 3.11
CA MET A 303 22.88 -13.56 2.27
C MET A 303 23.38 -13.45 0.83
N GLU A 304 23.03 -14.44 0.01
CA GLU A 304 23.24 -14.44 -1.44
C GLU A 304 22.26 -13.49 -2.12
N PHE A 305 22.82 -12.49 -2.82
CA PHE A 305 22.13 -11.55 -3.70
C PHE A 305 22.52 -11.89 -5.15
N GLY A 306 21.55 -12.13 -6.02
CA GLY A 306 21.68 -12.18 -7.47
C GLY A 306 20.28 -12.27 -8.07
N ALA A 307 19.64 -11.20 -8.55
CA ALA A 307 19.95 -10.37 -9.72
C ALA A 307 19.86 -11.15 -11.05
N GLU A 308 18.62 -11.46 -11.47
CA GLU A 308 18.30 -11.70 -12.88
C GLU A 308 17.59 -10.46 -13.42
N MET A 309 18.30 -9.75 -14.29
CA MET A 309 17.87 -8.59 -15.06
C MET A 309 18.06 -9.00 -16.51
N ASP A 310 16.98 -9.36 -17.19
CA ASP A 310 16.97 -9.58 -18.64
C ASP A 310 16.28 -8.41 -19.33
N THR A 311 17.10 -7.78 -20.16
CA THR A 311 16.86 -6.64 -21.06
C THR A 311 16.57 -7.14 -22.48
N GLU A 312 16.29 -6.17 -23.37
CA GLU A 312 16.19 -6.23 -24.84
C GLU A 312 14.75 -6.50 -25.34
N ALA A 313 13.98 -5.52 -25.84
CA ALA A 313 14.19 -4.63 -27.00
C ALA A 313 13.97 -5.32 -28.37
N ASP A 314 13.20 -4.60 -29.20
CA ASP A 314 13.05 -4.70 -30.66
C ASP A 314 12.23 -5.87 -31.25
N GLU A 315 11.13 -5.56 -31.95
CA GLU A 315 11.15 -5.31 -33.40
C GLU A 315 9.73 -5.06 -33.96
N ASP A 316 9.62 -3.95 -34.71
CA ASP A 316 8.56 -3.65 -35.68
C ASP A 316 8.42 -4.73 -36.75
N VAL A 317 7.20 -5.25 -36.98
CA VAL A 317 6.82 -5.79 -38.30
C VAL A 317 5.40 -5.36 -38.66
N GLN A 318 5.34 -4.57 -39.73
CA GLN A 318 4.17 -4.07 -40.42
C GLN A 318 3.36 -5.18 -41.13
N SER A 319 2.12 -4.80 -41.43
CA SER A 319 1.41 -5.02 -42.71
C SER A 319 0.39 -6.17 -42.85
N GLU A 320 -0.84 -5.71 -43.08
CA GLU A 320 -1.75 -6.13 -44.16
C GLU A 320 -2.74 -7.29 -43.98
N SER A 321 -4.00 -6.85 -43.87
CA SER A 321 -5.09 -7.15 -44.84
C SER A 321 -6.07 -8.29 -44.53
N VAL A 322 -7.32 -7.85 -44.28
CA VAL A 322 -8.59 -8.36 -44.80
C VAL A 322 -8.90 -9.85 -44.58
N ARG A 323 -9.85 -10.12 -43.68
CA ARG A 323 -11.04 -10.94 -43.94
C ARG A 323 -12.06 -10.74 -42.81
N GLU A 324 -13.19 -10.15 -43.17
CA GLU A 324 -14.45 -10.26 -42.44
C GLU A 324 -14.94 -11.69 -42.62
N ASP A 325 -14.88 -12.50 -41.57
CA ASP A 325 -15.65 -13.74 -41.45
C ASP A 325 -16.14 -13.81 -39.99
N ASP A 326 -17.47 -13.78 -39.83
CA ASP A 326 -18.23 -14.01 -38.60
C ASP A 326 -17.83 -15.34 -37.95
N GLN A 327 -16.73 -15.35 -37.22
CA GLN A 327 -16.36 -16.44 -36.33
C GLN A 327 -16.81 -16.04 -34.93
N PHE A 328 -17.94 -16.65 -34.57
CA PHE A 328 -18.37 -16.94 -33.21
C PHE A 328 -17.19 -16.83 -32.24
N LEU A 329 -17.32 -15.93 -31.27
CA LEU A 329 -16.42 -15.86 -30.12
C LEU A 329 -16.34 -17.27 -29.52
N ASP A 330 -15.23 -17.94 -29.80
CA ASP A 330 -14.86 -19.19 -29.15
C ASP A 330 -14.75 -18.86 -27.67
N ASP A 331 -15.79 -19.25 -26.96
CA ASP A 331 -15.98 -19.18 -25.53
C ASP A 331 -14.75 -19.82 -24.87
N GLU A 332 -13.79 -18.98 -24.44
CA GLU A 332 -12.59 -19.38 -23.68
C GLU A 332 -12.96 -19.96 -22.29
N THR A 333 -14.18 -20.47 -22.09
CA THR A 333 -14.48 -21.35 -20.96
C THR A 333 -13.74 -22.66 -21.18
N PRO A 334 -12.75 -23.01 -20.33
CA PRO A 334 -12.09 -24.30 -20.42
C PRO A 334 -13.17 -25.39 -20.29
N GLU A 335 -13.12 -26.42 -21.14
CA GLU A 335 -14.25 -27.33 -21.47
C GLU A 335 -14.97 -27.99 -20.27
N ASP A 336 -14.41 -27.93 -19.06
CA ASP A 336 -14.97 -28.50 -17.83
C ASP A 336 -15.15 -27.48 -16.68
N MET A 337 -15.26 -26.17 -16.98
CA MET A 337 -15.42 -25.12 -15.98
C MET A 337 -16.56 -24.15 -16.26
N VAL A 338 -17.13 -23.63 -15.19
CA VAL A 338 -18.13 -22.57 -15.18
C VAL A 338 -17.53 -21.29 -14.60
N GLN A 339 -17.82 -20.15 -15.23
CA GLN A 339 -17.39 -18.85 -14.74
C GLN A 339 -18.36 -18.32 -13.70
N CYS A 340 -17.86 -17.89 -12.55
CA CYS A 340 -18.65 -17.12 -11.60
C CYS A 340 -18.84 -15.69 -12.14
N LEU A 341 -20.08 -15.29 -12.39
CA LEU A 341 -20.38 -13.96 -12.96
C LEU A 341 -20.16 -12.80 -11.98
N VAL A 342 -19.89 -13.10 -10.70
CA VAL A 342 -19.57 -12.09 -9.69
C VAL A 342 -18.09 -11.73 -9.72
N CYS A 343 -17.20 -12.72 -9.78
CA CYS A 343 -15.75 -12.49 -9.72
C CYS A 343 -15.01 -12.72 -11.06
N GLY A 344 -15.65 -13.33 -12.05
CA GLY A 344 -15.05 -13.67 -13.34
C GLY A 344 -14.13 -14.90 -13.31
N GLU A 345 -13.93 -15.55 -12.17
CA GLU A 345 -13.07 -16.74 -12.05
C GLU A 345 -13.80 -18.02 -12.47
N TYR A 346 -13.02 -19.02 -12.92
CA TYR A 346 -13.51 -20.30 -13.40
C TYR A 346 -13.43 -21.38 -12.32
N TYR A 347 -14.52 -22.16 -12.19
CA TYR A 347 -14.67 -23.20 -11.19
C TYR A 347 -15.24 -24.47 -11.82
N GLN A 348 -14.92 -25.65 -11.27
CA GLN A 348 -15.58 -26.90 -11.66
C GLN A 348 -17.06 -26.94 -11.25
N ALA A 349 -17.42 -26.18 -10.21
CA ALA A 349 -18.80 -25.96 -9.81
C ALA A 349 -18.90 -24.69 -8.96
N ILE A 350 -19.91 -23.87 -9.23
CA ILE A 350 -20.27 -22.75 -8.34
C ILE A 350 -21.01 -23.35 -7.15
N THR A 351 -20.34 -23.33 -6.00
CA THR A 351 -20.87 -23.89 -4.74
C THR A 351 -21.32 -22.80 -3.79
N GLU A 352 -22.19 -23.14 -2.84
CA GLU A 352 -22.69 -22.19 -1.84
C GLU A 352 -21.57 -21.57 -0.96
N PRO A 353 -20.53 -22.31 -0.53
CA PRO A 353 -19.39 -21.69 0.18
C PRO A 353 -18.67 -20.61 -0.62
N HIS A 354 -18.58 -20.76 -1.94
CA HIS A 354 -18.01 -19.72 -2.80
C HIS A 354 -18.96 -18.51 -2.91
N LEU A 355 -20.25 -18.72 -3.15
CA LEU A 355 -21.21 -17.60 -3.19
C LEU A 355 -21.30 -16.84 -1.85
N GLN A 356 -21.03 -17.49 -0.72
CA GLN A 356 -20.91 -16.82 0.58
C GLN A 356 -19.76 -15.82 0.65
N THR A 357 -18.66 -16.00 -0.11
CA THR A 357 -17.60 -14.97 -0.19
C THR A 357 -18.08 -13.69 -0.89
N HIS A 358 -19.24 -13.76 -1.53
CA HIS A 358 -19.92 -12.64 -2.19
C HIS A 358 -21.24 -12.25 -1.50
N ASP A 359 -21.51 -12.73 -0.28
CA ASP A 359 -22.78 -12.50 0.44
C ASP A 359 -24.02 -12.90 -0.40
N MET A 360 -23.89 -13.99 -1.17
CA MET A 360 -24.94 -14.54 -2.02
C MET A 360 -25.28 -15.98 -1.63
N THR A 361 -26.53 -16.34 -1.87
CA THR A 361 -27.01 -17.73 -1.87
C THR A 361 -27.22 -18.18 -3.31
N ILE A 362 -27.29 -19.49 -3.55
CA ILE A 362 -27.58 -20.01 -4.90
C ILE A 362 -28.88 -19.41 -5.47
N LYS A 363 -29.89 -19.24 -4.63
CA LYS A 363 -31.16 -18.63 -5.02
C LYS A 363 -30.99 -17.18 -5.48
N LYS A 364 -30.27 -16.36 -4.69
CA LYS A 364 -30.01 -14.96 -5.01
C LYS A 364 -29.18 -14.82 -6.29
N TYR A 365 -28.20 -15.70 -6.49
CA TYR A 365 -27.39 -15.74 -7.71
C TYR A 365 -28.23 -15.99 -8.96
N ARG A 366 -29.16 -16.94 -8.90
CA ARG A 366 -30.11 -17.22 -10.00
C ARG A 366 -31.14 -16.10 -10.21
N GLU A 367 -31.60 -15.45 -9.15
CA GLU A 367 -32.49 -14.29 -9.28
C GLU A 367 -31.82 -13.11 -9.99
N GLU A 368 -30.50 -12.92 -9.78
CA GLU A 368 -29.74 -11.80 -10.34
C GLU A 368 -29.24 -12.06 -11.76
N TYR A 369 -28.71 -13.26 -12.03
CA TYR A 369 -28.07 -13.58 -13.32
C TYR A 369 -28.93 -14.45 -14.25
N GLY A 370 -30.08 -14.95 -13.77
CA GLY A 370 -30.98 -15.81 -14.54
C GLY A 370 -31.13 -17.20 -13.94
N GLU A 371 -32.33 -17.76 -14.02
CA GLU A 371 -32.65 -19.07 -13.43
C GLU A 371 -31.88 -20.23 -14.08
N ASP A 372 -31.49 -20.04 -15.34
CA ASP A 372 -30.78 -20.99 -16.18
C ASP A 372 -29.25 -20.83 -16.14
N VAL A 373 -28.70 -20.02 -15.23
CA VAL A 373 -27.24 -19.87 -15.13
C VAL A 373 -26.61 -21.19 -14.68
N PRO A 374 -25.66 -21.75 -15.46
CA PRO A 374 -25.04 -23.03 -15.17
C PRO A 374 -24.21 -22.95 -13.90
N LEU A 375 -24.47 -23.84 -12.94
CA LEU A 375 -23.67 -23.97 -11.73
C LEU A 375 -22.61 -25.06 -11.86
N ARG A 376 -22.78 -25.94 -12.85
CA ARG A 376 -21.86 -27.01 -13.22
C ARG A 376 -21.71 -27.06 -14.74
N PRO A 377 -20.60 -27.60 -15.26
CA PRO A 377 -20.40 -27.78 -16.69
C PRO A 377 -21.55 -28.56 -17.35
N ASP A 378 -22.04 -29.60 -16.67
CA ASP A 378 -23.16 -30.44 -17.14
C ASP A 378 -24.51 -29.69 -17.24
N ASP A 379 -24.64 -28.52 -16.60
CA ASP A 379 -25.86 -27.71 -16.65
C ASP A 379 -25.98 -26.92 -17.97
N LYS A 380 -24.91 -26.85 -18.79
CA LYS A 380 -24.88 -26.14 -20.07
C LYS A 380 -25.56 -26.91 -21.24
N ALA A 381 -26.25 -28.02 -20.98
CA ALA A 381 -26.92 -28.86 -21.99
C ALA A 381 -28.39 -28.46 -22.21
#